data_AF-A0A9D0ZXL4-F1
#
_entry.id   AF-A0A9D0ZXL4-F1
#
_cell.length_a   1.000
_cell.length_b   1.000
_cell.length_c   1.000
_cell.angle_alpha   90.00
_cell.angle_beta   90.00
_cell.angle_gamma   90.00
#
_symmetry.space_group_name_H-M   'P 1'
#
loop_
_entity.id
_entity.type
_entity.pdbx_description
1 polymer ?
#
loop_
_entity_poly.entity_id
_entity_poly.type
_entity_poly.pdbx_seq_one_letter_code
_entity_poly.pdbx_strand_id
1 'polypeptide(L)'
;MLLELRDTLKEIYMKYDTWLDAIGKFVLAFLSFQIVNMQLGQMQMLNNLLLVMVLSLACSFLPLNTVILVMAGIALVHSYAIGIPALAVAAGVLMMVLLLYFGVAPEQALAFLLTPVALEFQSMLAIPLIFGLLCGPKAGVGILFGNISFFTLEEIGSYALTNQADQSGLSEGELLLKGIQDLLRGILGNSEMILSAIVMIAVLFIVYAVRRLAIKYAWQMAIGIGTVIYLILEIFGKMTFQVGFSYLPLLFGTVVSVLLAVVLQGLCFQLDYRRVESLQFEDDDYYYYVKAVPKRKRERTVEEWKR
;
A
#
# COMPACT_ATOMS: atom_id res chain seq x y z
N MET A 1 -25.34 5.79 15.13
CA MET A 1 -23.97 6.36 15.17
C MET A 1 -23.07 5.98 14.00
N LEU A 2 -22.49 4.76 13.88
CA LEU A 2 -21.62 4.41 12.73
C LEU A 2 -22.34 4.47 11.36
N LEU A 3 -23.63 4.13 11.35
CA LEU A 3 -24.46 4.19 10.14
C LEU A 3 -24.74 5.63 9.69
N GLU A 4 -25.15 6.49 10.62
CA GLU A 4 -25.36 7.91 10.37
C GLU A 4 -24.05 8.59 9.96
N LEU A 5 -22.94 8.29 10.64
CA LEU A 5 -21.61 8.79 10.27
C LEU A 5 -21.24 8.41 8.83
N ARG A 6 -21.49 7.16 8.41
CA ARG A 6 -21.23 6.70 7.05
C ARG A 6 -22.10 7.42 6.03
N ASP A 7 -23.40 7.52 6.29
CA ASP A 7 -24.34 8.14 5.35
C ASP A 7 -24.05 9.65 5.23
N THR A 8 -23.70 10.33 6.33
CA THR A 8 -23.16 11.70 6.31
C THR A 8 -21.84 11.80 5.55
N LEU A 9 -20.88 10.89 5.77
CA LEU A 9 -19.61 10.86 5.03
C LEU A 9 -19.82 10.63 3.53
N LYS A 10 -20.78 9.80 3.15
CA LYS A 10 -21.15 9.59 1.75
C LYS A 10 -21.79 10.81 1.14
N GLU A 11 -22.67 11.50 1.86
CA GLU A 11 -23.27 12.75 1.38
C GLU A 11 -22.20 13.84 1.22
N ILE A 12 -21.28 13.96 2.18
CA ILE A 12 -20.12 14.85 2.08
C ILE A 12 -19.25 14.46 0.88
N TYR A 13 -18.98 13.17 0.70
CA TYR A 13 -18.19 12.67 -0.43
C TYR A 13 -18.86 12.98 -1.77
N MET A 14 -20.14 12.69 -1.94
CA MET A 14 -20.87 12.99 -3.18
C MET A 14 -20.98 14.50 -3.44
N LYS A 15 -21.06 15.32 -2.38
CA LYS A 15 -21.15 16.78 -2.50
C LYS A 15 -19.82 17.44 -2.84
N TYR A 16 -18.69 16.87 -2.40
CA TYR A 16 -17.35 17.43 -2.55
C TYR A 16 -16.35 16.48 -3.23
N ASP A 17 -16.82 15.54 -4.04
CA ASP A 17 -16.04 14.43 -4.64
C ASP A 17 -14.74 14.93 -5.27
N THR A 18 -14.83 15.95 -6.12
CA THR A 18 -13.68 16.56 -6.80
C THR A 18 -12.65 17.14 -5.83
N TRP A 19 -13.10 17.77 -4.75
CA TRP A 19 -12.20 18.38 -3.75
C TRP A 19 -11.56 17.32 -2.86
N LEU A 20 -12.31 16.28 -2.46
CA LEU A 20 -11.80 15.21 -1.61
C LEU A 20 -10.79 14.32 -2.36
N ASP A 21 -11.03 14.03 -3.64
CA ASP A 21 -10.07 13.32 -4.48
C ASP A 21 -8.77 14.13 -4.65
N ALA A 22 -8.89 15.45 -4.91
CA ALA A 22 -7.72 16.33 -4.99
C ALA A 22 -6.93 16.38 -3.66
N ILE A 23 -7.60 16.53 -2.52
CA ILE A 23 -6.96 16.52 -1.19
C ILE A 23 -6.30 15.17 -0.92
N GLY A 24 -6.96 14.06 -1.25
CA GLY A 24 -6.40 12.71 -1.09
C GLY A 24 -5.12 12.52 -1.90
N LYS A 25 -5.13 12.93 -3.18
CA LYS A 25 -3.96 12.90 -4.06
C LYS A 25 -2.84 13.80 -3.56
N PHE A 26 -3.17 15.00 -3.07
CA PHE A 26 -2.20 15.91 -2.47
C PHE A 26 -1.49 15.26 -1.28
N VAL A 27 -2.24 14.71 -0.33
CA VAL A 27 -1.69 14.06 0.86
C VAL A 27 -0.84 12.85 0.47
N LEU A 28 -1.32 12.03 -0.45
CA LEU A 28 -0.58 10.86 -0.92
C LEU A 28 0.74 11.26 -1.59
N ALA A 29 0.71 12.22 -2.52
CA ALA A 29 1.91 12.72 -3.19
C ALA A 29 2.89 13.34 -2.19
N PHE A 30 2.39 14.13 -1.23
CA PHE A 30 3.21 14.75 -0.20
C PHE A 30 3.93 13.70 0.67
N LEU A 31 3.21 12.68 1.14
CA LEU A 31 3.79 11.59 1.93
C LEU A 31 4.81 10.79 1.11
N SER A 32 4.49 10.45 -0.14
CA SER A 32 5.42 9.73 -1.01
C SER A 32 6.71 10.51 -1.26
N PHE A 33 6.62 11.82 -1.52
CA PHE A 33 7.81 12.66 -1.71
C PHE A 33 8.59 12.85 -0.42
N GLN A 34 7.92 12.94 0.73
CA GLN A 34 8.60 13.00 2.01
C GLN A 34 9.38 11.73 2.32
N ILE A 35 8.86 10.55 1.97
CA ILE A 35 9.60 9.29 2.15
C ILE A 35 10.88 9.28 1.33
N VAL A 36 10.81 9.70 0.06
CA VAL A 36 12.02 9.82 -0.79
C VAL A 36 13.04 10.77 -0.14
N ASN A 37 12.57 11.89 0.42
CA ASN A 37 13.44 12.85 1.11
C ASN A 37 14.04 12.29 2.40
N MET A 38 13.26 11.55 3.20
CA MET A 38 13.74 10.93 4.43
C MET A 38 14.80 9.86 4.16
N GLN A 39 14.63 9.09 3.07
CA GLN A 39 15.56 8.02 2.71
C GLN A 39 16.84 8.53 2.04
N LEU A 40 16.74 9.50 1.12
CA LEU A 40 17.89 9.96 0.34
C LEU A 40 18.48 11.28 0.84
N GLY A 41 17.64 12.28 1.16
CA GLY A 41 17.96 13.51 1.91
C GLY A 41 19.09 14.44 1.45
N GLN A 42 19.90 14.06 0.46
CA GLN A 42 21.20 14.70 0.20
C GLN A 42 21.08 16.05 -0.54
N MET A 43 20.14 16.19 -1.48
CA MET A 43 19.91 17.46 -2.17
C MET A 43 19.12 18.43 -1.28
N GLN A 44 19.82 19.44 -0.74
CA GLN A 44 19.21 20.46 0.11
C GLN A 44 18.07 21.22 -0.59
N MET A 45 18.14 21.44 -1.90
CA MET A 45 17.06 22.11 -2.64
C MET A 45 15.75 21.34 -2.61
N LEU A 46 15.81 20.01 -2.78
CA LEU A 46 14.65 19.12 -2.80
C LEU A 46 14.19 18.70 -1.40
N ASN A 47 15.07 18.78 -0.41
CA ASN A 47 14.72 18.56 0.99
C ASN A 47 13.92 19.73 1.62
N ASN A 48 13.72 20.83 0.87
CA ASN A 48 12.91 21.95 1.34
C ASN A 48 11.43 21.57 1.41
N LEU A 49 10.89 21.55 2.64
CA LEU A 49 9.47 21.23 2.89
C LEU A 49 8.49 22.06 2.03
N LEU A 50 8.77 23.35 1.85
CA LEU A 50 7.95 24.24 1.02
C LEU A 50 7.92 23.80 -0.45
N LEU A 51 9.07 23.36 -0.99
CA LEU A 51 9.16 22.88 -2.37
C LEU A 51 8.36 21.58 -2.53
N VAL A 52 8.49 20.65 -1.58
CA VAL A 52 7.74 19.39 -1.57
C VAL A 52 6.24 19.66 -1.52
N MET A 53 5.79 20.61 -0.69
CA MET A 53 4.38 20.99 -0.61
C MET A 53 3.84 21.58 -1.92
N VAL A 54 4.61 22.46 -2.57
CA VAL A 54 4.20 23.05 -3.86
C VAL A 54 4.13 21.97 -4.94
N LEU A 55 5.11 21.07 -4.97
CA LEU A 55 5.16 19.98 -5.95
C LEU A 55 4.04 18.96 -5.74
N SER A 56 3.73 18.59 -4.49
CA SER A 56 2.61 17.71 -4.17
C SER A 56 1.27 18.36 -4.48
N LEU A 57 1.15 19.68 -4.28
CA LEU A 57 -0.04 20.44 -4.67
C LEU A 57 -0.23 20.44 -6.19
N ALA A 58 0.83 20.64 -6.96
CA ALA A 58 0.78 20.50 -8.41
C ALA A 58 0.34 19.07 -8.81
N CYS A 59 0.90 18.05 -8.16
CA CYS A 59 0.56 16.64 -8.39
C CYS A 59 -0.89 16.26 -8.05
N SER A 60 -1.59 17.03 -7.21
CA SER A 60 -2.99 16.77 -6.87
C SER A 60 -3.94 16.86 -8.07
N PHE A 61 -3.56 17.62 -9.11
CA PHE A 61 -4.31 17.76 -10.36
C PHE A 61 -3.98 16.69 -11.39
N LEU A 62 -2.96 15.86 -11.15
CA LEU A 62 -2.47 14.87 -12.10
C LEU A 62 -3.07 13.47 -11.82
N PRO A 63 -3.08 12.57 -12.82
CA PRO A 63 -3.37 11.16 -12.60
C PRO A 63 -2.38 10.53 -11.62
N LEU A 64 -2.84 9.58 -10.80
CA LEU A 64 -2.00 8.89 -9.79
C LEU A 64 -0.75 8.23 -10.40
N ASN A 65 -0.86 7.71 -11.62
CA ASN A 65 0.26 7.14 -12.36
C ASN A 65 1.35 8.16 -12.68
N THR A 66 0.98 9.42 -12.89
CA THR A 66 1.97 10.47 -13.10
C THR A 66 2.66 10.86 -11.80
N VAL A 67 1.98 10.75 -10.65
CA VAL A 67 2.61 10.95 -9.33
C VAL A 67 3.72 9.92 -9.10
N ILE A 68 3.51 8.66 -9.52
CA ILE A 68 4.54 7.61 -9.47
C ILE A 68 5.77 8.00 -10.31
N LEU A 69 5.56 8.51 -11.53
CA LEU A 69 6.65 8.97 -12.41
C LEU A 69 7.40 10.17 -11.82
N VAL A 70 6.68 11.13 -11.24
CA VAL A 70 7.29 12.29 -10.56
C VAL A 70 8.09 11.83 -9.35
N MET A 71 7.56 10.90 -8.54
CA MET A 71 8.26 10.32 -7.40
C MET A 71 9.58 9.65 -7.84
N ALA A 72 9.54 8.84 -8.90
CA ALA A 72 10.75 8.24 -9.48
C ALA A 72 11.73 9.31 -10.00
N GLY A 73 11.23 10.37 -10.64
CA GLY A 73 12.06 11.50 -11.09
C GLY A 73 12.78 12.19 -9.93
N ILE A 74 12.08 12.48 -8.83
CA ILE A 74 12.66 13.06 -7.61
C ILE A 74 13.73 12.12 -7.05
N ALA A 75 13.43 10.82 -6.94
CA ALA A 75 14.39 9.82 -6.47
C ALA A 75 15.68 9.83 -7.31
N LEU A 76 15.60 9.87 -8.64
CA LEU A 76 16.77 9.94 -9.50
C LEU A 76 17.59 11.22 -9.30
N VAL A 77 16.95 12.37 -9.08
CA VAL A 77 17.68 13.62 -8.81
C VAL A 77 18.42 13.54 -7.47
N HIS A 78 17.82 12.93 -6.45
CA HIS A 78 18.51 12.65 -5.18
C HIS A 78 19.65 11.64 -5.35
N SER A 79 19.46 10.56 -6.12
CA SER A 79 20.51 9.58 -6.39
C SER A 79 21.69 10.18 -7.15
N TYR A 80 21.45 11.14 -8.05
CA TYR A 80 22.52 11.89 -8.72
C TYR A 80 23.41 12.66 -7.74
N ALA A 81 22.83 13.19 -6.67
CA ALA A 81 23.57 13.87 -5.61
C ALA A 81 24.54 12.97 -4.87
N ILE A 82 24.14 11.70 -4.70
CA ILE A 82 24.92 10.69 -3.98
C ILE A 82 26.09 10.24 -4.85
N GLY A 83 25.89 10.07 -6.16
CA GLY A 83 26.95 9.79 -7.11
C GLY A 83 26.48 9.04 -8.36
N ILE A 84 27.38 8.90 -9.33
CA ILE A 84 27.11 8.20 -10.60
C ILE A 84 26.71 6.73 -10.38
N PRO A 85 27.36 5.93 -9.50
CA PRO A 85 26.95 4.55 -9.23
C PRO A 85 25.51 4.46 -8.70
N ALA A 86 25.16 5.34 -7.74
CA ALA A 86 23.84 5.42 -7.15
C ALA A 86 22.78 5.76 -8.21
N LEU A 87 23.05 6.76 -9.06
CA LEU A 87 22.16 7.12 -10.16
C LEU A 87 21.95 5.95 -11.13
N ALA A 88 23.03 5.28 -11.55
CA ALA A 88 22.95 4.19 -12.51
C ALA A 88 22.11 3.02 -12.00
N VAL A 89 22.32 2.62 -10.73
CA VAL A 89 21.55 1.53 -10.11
C VAL A 89 20.10 1.96 -9.84
N ALA A 90 19.87 3.16 -9.32
CA ALA A 90 18.53 3.70 -9.11
C ALA A 90 17.73 3.75 -10.41
N ALA A 91 18.33 4.29 -11.48
CA ALA A 91 17.72 4.35 -12.80
C ALA A 91 17.41 2.94 -13.33
N GLY A 92 18.36 2.01 -13.27
CA GLY A 92 18.15 0.64 -13.75
C GLY A 92 17.02 -0.07 -13.02
N VAL A 93 17.03 -0.05 -11.69
CA VAL A 93 16.04 -0.78 -10.87
C VAL A 93 14.67 -0.10 -10.92
N LEU A 94 14.59 1.22 -10.73
CA LEU A 94 13.30 1.93 -10.79
C LEU A 94 12.70 1.89 -12.19
N MET A 95 13.50 2.02 -13.25
CA MET A 95 12.98 1.89 -14.62
C MET A 95 12.45 0.49 -14.89
N MET A 96 13.16 -0.56 -14.46
CA MET A 96 12.67 -1.93 -14.54
C MET A 96 11.33 -2.10 -13.81
N VAL A 97 11.24 -1.61 -12.57
CA VAL A 97 10.02 -1.67 -11.75
C VAL A 97 8.86 -0.93 -12.43
N LEU A 98 9.09 0.28 -12.93
CA LEU A 98 8.07 1.09 -13.59
C LEU A 98 7.56 0.44 -14.88
N LEU A 99 8.46 -0.08 -15.73
CA LEU A 99 8.08 -0.75 -16.97
C LEU A 99 7.21 -1.98 -16.69
N LEU A 100 7.58 -2.78 -15.70
CA LEU A 100 6.80 -3.95 -15.30
C LEU A 100 5.47 -3.57 -14.67
N TYR A 101 5.45 -2.54 -13.81
CA TYR A 101 4.23 -2.03 -13.19
C TYR A 101 3.23 -1.52 -14.23
N PHE A 102 3.68 -0.63 -15.14
CA PHE A 102 2.83 -0.07 -16.19
C PHE A 102 2.39 -1.11 -17.21
N GLY A 103 3.20 -2.14 -17.46
CA GLY A 103 2.86 -3.25 -18.35
C GLY A 103 1.82 -4.22 -17.77
N VAL A 104 1.81 -4.42 -16.45
CA VAL A 104 0.99 -5.47 -15.82
C VAL A 104 -0.28 -4.93 -15.15
N ALA A 105 -0.18 -3.87 -14.34
CA ALA A 105 -1.32 -3.41 -13.52
C ALA A 105 -1.30 -1.89 -13.23
N PRO A 106 -1.39 -1.02 -14.27
CA PRO A 106 -1.37 0.43 -14.11
C PRO A 106 -2.59 0.99 -13.36
N GLU A 107 -3.63 0.19 -13.14
CA GLU A 107 -4.82 0.57 -12.36
C GLU A 107 -4.55 0.57 -10.84
N GLN A 108 -3.46 -0.06 -10.39
CA GLN A 108 -3.17 -0.29 -8.97
C GLN A 108 -2.22 0.76 -8.39
N ALA A 109 -2.36 2.01 -8.81
CA ALA A 109 -1.48 3.13 -8.44
C ALA A 109 -1.51 3.44 -6.95
N LEU A 110 -2.69 3.33 -6.33
CA LEU A 110 -2.86 3.50 -4.89
C LEU A 110 -2.08 2.44 -4.10
N ALA A 111 -2.11 1.18 -4.55
CA ALA A 111 -1.35 0.11 -3.90
C ALA A 111 0.15 0.37 -4.00
N PHE A 112 0.63 0.80 -5.16
CA PHE A 112 2.04 1.15 -5.37
C PHE A 112 2.49 2.29 -4.46
N LEU A 113 1.74 3.40 -4.39
CA LEU A 113 2.15 4.59 -3.62
C LEU A 113 1.96 4.41 -2.11
N LEU A 114 0.94 3.69 -1.67
CA LEU A 114 0.68 3.46 -0.25
C LEU A 114 1.62 2.43 0.38
N THR A 115 2.21 1.51 -0.40
CA THR A 115 3.16 0.53 0.14
C THR A 115 4.39 1.18 0.78
N PRO A 116 5.15 2.06 0.10
CA PRO A 116 6.24 2.81 0.72
C PRO A 116 5.81 3.56 1.98
N VAL A 117 4.61 4.17 1.95
CA VAL A 117 4.05 4.89 3.10
C VAL A 117 3.85 3.95 4.28
N ALA A 118 3.22 2.80 4.06
CA ALA A 118 2.98 1.84 5.12
C ALA A 118 4.26 1.22 5.69
N LEU A 119 5.30 1.04 4.88
CA LEU A 119 6.59 0.53 5.33
C LEU A 119 7.31 1.55 6.24
N GLU A 120 7.34 2.83 5.84
CA GLU A 120 7.95 3.90 6.64
C GLU A 120 7.26 4.04 8.02
N PHE A 121 5.92 4.00 8.06
CA PHE A 121 5.15 4.08 9.31
C PHE A 121 5.10 2.76 10.11
N GLN A 122 5.87 1.74 9.71
CA GLN A 122 5.90 0.42 10.34
C GLN A 122 4.53 -0.31 10.33
N SER A 123 3.59 0.10 9.47
CA SER A 123 2.24 -0.44 9.35
C SER A 123 2.07 -1.32 8.10
N MET A 124 3.05 -2.18 7.82
CA MET A 124 3.10 -3.00 6.60
C MET A 124 1.84 -3.85 6.39
N LEU A 125 1.21 -4.32 7.47
CA LEU A 125 -0.02 -5.12 7.43
C LEU A 125 -1.23 -4.36 6.86
N ALA A 126 -1.27 -3.02 6.96
CA ALA A 126 -2.43 -2.23 6.56
C ALA A 126 -2.75 -2.43 5.07
N ILE A 127 -1.74 -2.42 4.21
CA ILE A 127 -1.91 -2.51 2.76
C ILE A 127 -2.51 -3.84 2.31
N PRO A 128 -1.93 -5.02 2.62
CA PRO A 128 -2.51 -6.29 2.19
C PRO A 128 -3.88 -6.55 2.82
N LEU A 129 -4.16 -6.07 4.04
CA LEU A 129 -5.51 -6.12 4.61
C LEU A 129 -6.51 -5.29 3.78
N ILE A 130 -6.22 -4.00 3.57
CA ILE A 130 -7.14 -3.07 2.91
C ILE A 130 -7.36 -3.47 1.45
N PHE A 131 -6.28 -3.74 0.71
CA PHE A 131 -6.37 -4.10 -0.70
C PHE A 131 -6.89 -5.53 -0.92
N GLY A 132 -6.61 -6.47 0.00
CA GLY A 132 -7.25 -7.79 0.01
C GLY A 132 -8.77 -7.70 0.24
N LEU A 133 -9.20 -6.72 1.05
CA LEU A 133 -10.61 -6.46 1.29
C LEU A 133 -11.32 -5.73 0.14
N LEU A 134 -10.62 -4.84 -0.58
CA LEU A 134 -11.23 -3.90 -1.53
C LEU A 134 -10.89 -4.18 -3.00
N CYS A 135 -9.63 -4.42 -3.34
CA CYS A 135 -9.10 -4.28 -4.72
C CYS A 135 -8.68 -5.62 -5.39
N GLY A 136 -8.85 -6.75 -4.71
CA GLY A 136 -8.62 -8.08 -5.29
C GLY A 136 -7.15 -8.41 -5.54
N PRO A 137 -6.86 -9.58 -6.15
CA PRO A 137 -5.50 -10.10 -6.25
C PRO A 137 -4.58 -9.26 -7.13
N LYS A 138 -5.12 -8.52 -8.10
CA LYS A 138 -4.34 -7.63 -8.98
C LYS A 138 -3.59 -6.54 -8.20
N ALA A 139 -4.12 -6.11 -7.05
CA ALA A 139 -3.45 -5.14 -6.19
C ALA A 139 -2.08 -5.62 -5.67
N GLY A 140 -1.86 -6.94 -5.61
CA GLY A 140 -0.57 -7.51 -5.22
C GLY A 140 0.59 -7.06 -6.11
N VAL A 141 0.32 -6.74 -7.38
CA VAL A 141 1.33 -6.21 -8.32
C VAL A 141 1.79 -4.82 -7.88
N GLY A 142 0.86 -3.93 -7.53
CA GLY A 142 1.19 -2.60 -7.01
C GLY A 142 1.96 -2.69 -5.70
N ILE A 143 1.53 -3.58 -4.79
CA ILE A 143 2.23 -3.80 -3.52
C ILE A 143 3.66 -4.28 -3.73
N LEU A 144 3.87 -5.27 -4.59
CA LEU A 144 5.19 -5.83 -4.87
C LEU A 144 6.15 -4.78 -5.41
N PHE A 145 5.70 -4.00 -6.41
CA PHE A 145 6.54 -3.00 -7.04
C PHE A 145 6.76 -1.76 -6.17
N GLY A 146 5.77 -1.38 -5.35
CA GLY A 146 5.94 -0.35 -4.31
C GLY A 146 6.95 -0.78 -3.25
N ASN A 147 6.94 -2.05 -2.84
CA ASN A 147 7.90 -2.62 -1.89
C ASN A 147 9.33 -2.55 -2.44
N ILE A 148 9.54 -3.07 -3.65
CA ILE A 148 10.86 -3.05 -4.29
C ILE A 148 11.37 -1.61 -4.44
N SER A 149 10.49 -0.66 -4.79
CA SER A 149 10.86 0.75 -4.90
C SER A 149 11.33 1.32 -3.57
N PHE A 150 10.61 1.06 -2.46
CA PHE A 150 10.98 1.54 -1.13
C PHE A 150 12.36 1.03 -0.68
N PHE A 151 12.59 -0.28 -0.76
CA PHE A 151 13.88 -0.86 -0.34
C PHE A 151 15.04 -0.46 -1.25
N THR A 152 14.78 -0.22 -2.54
CA THR A 152 15.79 0.34 -3.45
C THR A 152 16.27 1.70 -2.97
N LEU A 153 15.35 2.58 -2.58
CA LEU A 153 15.69 3.92 -2.09
C LEU A 153 16.39 3.88 -0.73
N GLU A 154 15.96 3.00 0.18
CA GLU A 154 16.61 2.77 1.47
C GLU A 154 18.06 2.28 1.32
N GLU A 155 18.30 1.34 0.42
CA GLU A 155 19.65 0.82 0.16
C GLU A 155 20.57 1.90 -0.44
N ILE A 156 20.05 2.72 -1.37
CA ILE A 156 20.80 3.84 -1.94
C ILE A 156 21.13 4.90 -0.87
N GLY A 157 20.18 5.19 0.02
CA GLY A 157 20.40 6.08 1.16
C GLY A 157 21.48 5.56 2.09
N SER A 158 21.42 4.26 2.41
CA SER A 158 22.40 3.57 3.27
C SER A 158 23.81 3.53 2.64
N TYR A 159 23.88 3.33 1.33
CA TYR A 159 25.12 3.40 0.55
C TYR A 159 25.81 4.76 0.68
N ALA A 160 25.04 5.86 0.66
CA ALA A 160 25.56 7.21 0.76
C ALA A 160 26.24 7.50 2.12
N LEU A 161 25.81 6.82 3.19
CA LEU A 161 26.34 6.97 4.55
C LEU A 161 27.58 6.10 4.79
N THR A 162 27.69 4.97 4.10
CA THR A 162 28.71 3.93 4.37
C THR A 162 29.94 4.03 3.48
N ASN A 163 29.81 4.47 2.22
CA ASN A 163 30.87 4.41 1.21
C ASN A 163 31.76 5.66 1.11
N GLN A 164 31.69 6.57 2.08
CA GLN A 164 32.59 7.73 2.15
C GLN A 164 34.00 7.39 2.69
N ALA A 165 34.22 6.18 3.24
CA ALA A 165 35.41 5.87 4.01
C ALA A 165 36.54 5.13 3.27
N ASP A 166 36.31 4.58 2.07
CA ASP A 166 37.16 3.50 1.52
C ASP A 166 37.58 3.71 0.04
N GLN A 167 38.00 4.94 -0.29
CA GLN A 167 38.31 5.38 -1.66
C GLN A 167 39.80 5.54 -1.99
N SER A 168 40.72 5.20 -1.08
CA SER A 168 42.15 5.40 -1.32
C SER A 168 42.75 4.31 -2.23
N GLY A 169 43.15 4.68 -3.45
CA GLY A 169 44.05 3.88 -4.29
C GLY A 169 43.43 3.16 -5.49
N LEU A 170 42.13 3.32 -5.76
CA LEU A 170 41.44 2.75 -6.92
C LEU A 170 41.30 3.78 -8.06
N SER A 171 41.35 3.32 -9.31
CA SER A 171 41.02 4.14 -10.48
C SER A 171 39.55 4.56 -10.47
N GLU A 172 39.20 5.69 -11.10
CA GLU A 172 37.81 6.16 -11.23
C GLU A 172 36.87 5.07 -11.78
N GLY A 173 37.34 4.29 -12.77
CA GLY A 173 36.56 3.17 -13.33
C GLY A 173 36.34 2.02 -12.34
N GLU A 174 37.31 1.73 -11.48
CA GLU A 174 37.22 0.67 -10.48
C GLU A 174 36.30 1.08 -9.32
N LEU A 175 36.33 2.35 -8.93
CA LEU A 175 35.41 2.93 -7.95
C LEU A 175 33.95 2.86 -8.44
N LEU A 176 33.72 3.17 -9.73
CA LEU A 176 32.39 3.05 -10.33
C LEU A 176 31.89 1.60 -10.32
N LEU A 177 32.72 0.65 -10.75
CA LEU A 177 32.35 -0.76 -10.78
C LEU A 177 32.10 -1.32 -9.38
N LYS A 178 32.94 -0.99 -8.40
CA LYS A 178 32.77 -1.39 -7.01
C LYS A 178 31.46 -0.83 -6.45
N GLY A 179 31.19 0.47 -6.64
CA GLY A 179 29.96 1.10 -6.17
C GLY A 179 28.68 0.48 -6.76
N ILE A 180 28.69 0.15 -8.06
CA ILE A 180 27.57 -0.54 -8.70
C ILE A 180 27.40 -1.95 -8.11
N GLN A 181 28.49 -2.69 -7.92
CA GLN A 181 28.45 -4.05 -7.37
C GLN A 181 27.93 -4.06 -5.93
N ASP A 182 28.38 -3.12 -5.10
CA ASP A 182 27.97 -3.03 -3.70
C ASP A 182 26.49 -2.69 -3.58
N LEU A 183 26.00 -1.71 -4.35
CA LEU A 183 24.58 -1.36 -4.42
C LEU A 183 23.71 -2.51 -4.93
N LEU A 184 24.12 -3.19 -6.02
CA LEU A 184 23.37 -4.32 -6.56
C LEU A 184 23.34 -5.49 -5.58
N ARG A 185 24.44 -5.76 -4.88
CA ARG A 185 24.49 -6.79 -3.83
C ARG A 185 23.61 -6.42 -2.65
N GLY A 186 23.58 -5.15 -2.24
CA GLY A 186 22.68 -4.62 -1.23
C GLY A 186 21.22 -4.89 -1.60
N ILE A 187 20.80 -4.43 -2.78
CA ILE A 187 19.41 -4.58 -3.23
C ILE A 187 19.01 -6.06 -3.40
N LEU A 188 19.84 -6.87 -4.08
CA LEU A 188 19.52 -8.27 -4.35
C LEU A 188 19.65 -9.17 -3.12
N GLY A 189 20.54 -8.81 -2.20
CA GLY A 189 20.80 -9.52 -0.95
C GLY A 189 19.89 -9.07 0.21
N ASN A 190 19.04 -8.05 0.00
CA ASN A 190 18.17 -7.54 1.04
C ASN A 190 17.06 -8.57 1.37
N SER A 191 17.31 -9.35 2.41
CA SER A 191 16.39 -10.38 2.89
C SER A 191 15.11 -9.79 3.48
N GLU A 192 15.15 -8.56 3.98
CA GLU A 192 13.97 -7.85 4.50
C GLU A 192 13.02 -7.45 3.36
N MET A 193 13.57 -6.98 2.22
CA MET A 193 12.79 -6.72 1.01
C MET A 193 12.07 -7.98 0.51
N ILE A 194 12.77 -9.11 0.46
CA ILE A 194 12.20 -10.37 -0.02
C ILE A 194 11.12 -10.87 0.95
N LEU A 195 11.40 -10.83 2.24
CA LEU A 195 10.46 -11.27 3.28
C LEU A 195 9.18 -10.42 3.24
N SER A 196 9.32 -9.10 3.28
CA SER A 196 8.18 -8.17 3.26
C SER A 196 7.28 -8.38 2.03
N ALA A 197 7.87 -8.55 0.85
CA ALA A 197 7.14 -8.84 -0.38
C ALA A 197 6.34 -10.16 -0.26
N ILE A 198 6.97 -11.24 0.18
CA ILE A 198 6.33 -12.55 0.34
C ILE A 198 5.17 -12.48 1.35
N VAL A 199 5.42 -11.87 2.51
CA VAL A 199 4.43 -11.74 3.59
C VAL A 199 3.23 -10.93 3.12
N MET A 200 3.45 -9.75 2.52
CA MET A 200 2.34 -8.90 2.07
C MET A 200 1.50 -9.59 0.99
N ILE A 201 2.14 -10.24 0.02
CA ILE A 201 1.42 -10.96 -1.04
C ILE A 201 0.62 -12.12 -0.45
N ALA A 202 1.22 -12.94 0.41
CA ALA A 202 0.55 -14.07 1.04
C ALA A 202 -0.68 -13.62 1.83
N VAL A 203 -0.53 -12.59 2.68
CA VAL A 203 -1.63 -12.03 3.47
C VAL A 203 -2.73 -11.48 2.57
N LEU A 204 -2.39 -10.76 1.50
CA LEU A 204 -3.37 -10.25 0.54
C LEU A 204 -4.21 -11.37 -0.08
N PHE A 205 -3.56 -12.45 -0.53
CA PHE A 205 -4.28 -13.60 -1.11
C PHE A 205 -5.19 -14.28 -0.10
N ILE A 206 -4.72 -14.48 1.14
CA ILE A 206 -5.50 -15.11 2.18
C ILE A 206 -6.71 -14.26 2.56
N VAL A 207 -6.50 -12.96 2.82
CA VAL A 207 -7.57 -12.02 3.16
C VAL A 207 -8.61 -11.97 2.03
N TYR A 208 -8.15 -11.90 0.78
CA TYR A 208 -9.04 -11.94 -0.38
C TYR A 208 -9.82 -13.25 -0.48
N ALA A 209 -9.19 -14.40 -0.24
CA ALA A 209 -9.85 -15.70 -0.26
C ALA A 209 -10.91 -15.81 0.85
N VAL A 210 -10.56 -15.49 2.09
CA VAL A 210 -11.45 -15.56 3.25
C VAL A 210 -12.64 -14.61 3.07
N ARG A 211 -12.42 -13.40 2.55
CA ARG A 211 -13.50 -12.44 2.29
C ARG A 211 -14.55 -12.98 1.32
N ARG A 212 -14.15 -13.80 0.35
CA ARG A 212 -15.06 -14.38 -0.66
C ARG A 212 -15.83 -15.60 -0.15
N LEU A 213 -15.56 -16.09 1.05
CA LEU A 213 -16.31 -17.20 1.63
C LEU A 213 -17.76 -16.77 1.93
N ALA A 214 -18.72 -17.66 1.65
CA ALA A 214 -20.15 -17.41 1.87
C ALA A 214 -20.57 -17.56 3.35
N ILE A 215 -19.75 -17.06 4.27
CA ILE A 215 -19.91 -17.22 5.72
C ILE A 215 -20.37 -15.89 6.34
N LYS A 216 -21.17 -15.96 7.40
CA LYS A 216 -21.53 -14.79 8.21
C LYS A 216 -20.25 -14.18 8.82
N TYR A 217 -20.07 -12.87 8.69
CA TYR A 217 -18.88 -12.14 9.16
C TYR A 217 -17.57 -12.46 8.40
N ALA A 218 -17.64 -12.90 7.13
CA ALA A 218 -16.46 -13.20 6.33
C ALA A 218 -15.40 -12.07 6.31
N TRP A 219 -15.82 -10.80 6.33
CA TRP A 219 -14.92 -9.65 6.34
C TRP A 219 -14.19 -9.48 7.67
N GLN A 220 -14.88 -9.63 8.81
CA GLN A 220 -14.25 -9.61 10.13
C GLN A 220 -13.28 -10.77 10.29
N MET A 221 -13.69 -11.96 9.84
CA MET A 221 -12.85 -13.16 9.85
C MET A 221 -11.61 -12.97 8.97
N ALA A 222 -11.74 -12.32 7.80
CA ALA A 222 -10.61 -12.02 6.93
C ALA A 222 -9.58 -11.09 7.60
N ILE A 223 -10.02 -10.07 8.34
CA ILE A 223 -9.12 -9.19 9.12
C ILE A 223 -8.41 -10.00 10.22
N GLY A 224 -9.16 -10.78 10.99
CA GLY A 224 -8.59 -11.58 12.09
C GLY A 224 -7.57 -12.61 11.59
N ILE A 225 -7.97 -13.44 10.62
CA ILE A 225 -7.11 -14.49 10.05
C ILE A 225 -5.89 -13.86 9.35
N GLY A 226 -6.08 -12.80 8.56
CA GLY A 226 -4.99 -12.10 7.88
C GLY A 226 -3.96 -11.55 8.86
N THR A 227 -4.41 -10.98 9.99
CA THR A 227 -3.53 -10.45 11.04
C THR A 227 -2.73 -11.56 11.74
N VAL A 228 -3.39 -12.66 12.09
CA VAL A 228 -2.70 -13.79 12.75
C VAL A 228 -1.64 -14.39 11.83
N ILE A 229 -1.98 -14.61 10.56
CA ILE A 229 -1.03 -15.16 9.60
C ILE A 229 0.12 -14.19 9.32
N TYR A 230 -0.16 -12.89 9.22
CA TYR A 230 0.88 -11.87 9.11
C TYR A 230 1.90 -11.98 10.26
N LEU A 231 1.43 -12.01 11.51
CA LEU A 231 2.33 -12.10 12.66
C LEU A 231 3.15 -13.39 12.64
N ILE A 232 2.54 -14.52 12.29
CA ILE A 232 3.25 -15.80 12.17
C ILE A 232 4.34 -15.73 11.11
N LEU A 233 4.00 -15.28 9.89
CA LEU A 233 4.95 -15.22 8.78
C LEU A 233 6.06 -14.20 9.02
N GLU A 234 5.74 -13.05 9.60
CA GLU A 234 6.70 -11.99 9.89
C GLU A 234 7.68 -12.41 10.99
N ILE A 235 7.19 -12.94 12.12
CA ILE A 235 8.04 -13.39 13.23
C ILE A 235 8.92 -14.57 12.77
N PHE A 236 8.31 -15.59 12.16
CA PHE A 236 9.03 -16.77 11.70
C PHE A 236 10.02 -16.43 10.57
N GLY A 237 9.60 -15.55 9.65
CA GLY A 237 10.43 -15.07 8.56
C GLY A 237 11.64 -14.31 9.06
N LYS A 238 11.46 -13.33 9.97
CA LYS A 238 12.57 -12.56 10.53
C LYS A 238 13.55 -13.44 11.30
N MET A 239 13.06 -14.46 12.01
CA MET A 239 13.93 -15.47 12.64
C MET A 239 14.72 -16.30 11.62
N THR A 240 14.10 -16.71 10.52
CA THR A 240 14.74 -17.56 9.50
C THR A 240 15.78 -16.79 8.69
N PHE A 241 15.47 -15.55 8.29
CA PHE A 241 16.37 -14.68 7.56
C PHE A 241 17.42 -13.97 8.45
N GLN A 242 17.38 -14.23 9.77
CA GLN A 242 18.28 -13.61 10.76
C GLN A 242 18.29 -12.07 10.69
N VAL A 243 17.16 -11.47 10.32
CA VAL A 243 17.00 -10.01 10.27
C VAL A 243 16.76 -9.51 11.68
N GLY A 244 17.58 -8.56 12.14
CA GLY A 244 17.41 -7.95 13.46
C GLY A 244 16.06 -7.24 13.53
N PHE A 245 15.27 -7.50 14.59
CA PHE A 245 13.95 -6.87 14.70
C PHE A 245 13.57 -6.50 16.12
N SER A 246 12.87 -5.38 16.22
CA SER A 246 12.22 -4.95 17.44
C SER A 246 10.77 -5.40 17.45
N TYR A 247 10.35 -6.05 18.53
CA TYR A 247 8.97 -6.51 18.70
C TYR A 247 7.98 -5.34 18.85
N LEU A 248 8.43 -4.22 19.42
CA LEU A 248 7.55 -3.10 19.78
C LEU A 248 6.98 -2.36 18.55
N PRO A 249 7.77 -1.95 17.54
CA PRO A 249 7.23 -1.34 16.32
C PRO A 249 6.31 -2.29 15.55
N LEU A 250 6.66 -3.58 15.49
CA LEU A 250 5.84 -4.60 14.82
C LEU A 250 4.43 -4.69 15.43
N LEU A 251 4.34 -4.80 16.77
CA LEU A 251 3.07 -4.89 17.46
C LEU A 251 2.26 -3.59 17.31
N PHE A 252 2.91 -2.45 17.47
CA PHE A 252 2.27 -1.14 17.30
C PHE A 252 1.70 -0.97 15.89
N GLY A 253 2.51 -1.24 14.86
CA GLY A 253 2.11 -1.18 13.46
C GLY A 253 0.98 -2.14 13.11
N THR A 254 0.99 -3.33 13.70
CA THR A 254 -0.10 -4.31 13.56
C THR A 254 -1.41 -3.77 14.13
N VAL A 255 -1.39 -3.20 15.33
CA VAL A 255 -2.59 -2.62 15.97
C VAL A 255 -3.15 -1.47 15.12
N VAL A 256 -2.30 -0.56 14.66
CA VAL A 256 -2.70 0.54 13.77
C VAL A 256 -3.33 0.00 12.48
N SER A 257 -2.73 -1.02 11.87
CA SER A 257 -3.22 -1.66 10.65
C SER A 257 -4.61 -2.29 10.83
N VAL A 258 -4.83 -2.99 11.94
CA VAL A 258 -6.13 -3.59 12.26
C VAL A 258 -7.18 -2.51 12.52
N LEU A 259 -6.84 -1.46 13.25
CA LEU A 259 -7.75 -0.34 13.50
C LEU A 259 -8.17 0.32 12.19
N LEU A 260 -7.22 0.59 11.29
CA LEU A 260 -7.51 1.13 9.96
C LEU A 260 -8.43 0.20 9.15
N ALA A 261 -8.14 -1.11 9.14
CA ALA A 261 -8.96 -2.09 8.43
C ALA A 261 -10.38 -2.19 9.00
N VAL A 262 -10.56 -2.12 10.33
CA VAL A 262 -11.87 -2.14 11.00
C VAL A 262 -12.66 -0.86 10.72
N VAL A 263 -12.01 0.31 10.76
CA VAL A 263 -12.64 1.58 10.40
C VAL A 263 -13.09 1.54 8.94
N LEU A 264 -12.22 1.14 8.02
CA LEU A 264 -12.55 0.99 6.59
C LEU A 264 -13.65 -0.05 6.37
N GLN A 265 -13.62 -1.16 7.09
CA GLN A 265 -14.70 -2.13 7.08
C GLN A 265 -16.02 -1.48 7.49
N GLY A 266 -16.07 -0.71 8.58
CA GLY A 266 -17.29 -0.02 9.01
C GLY A 266 -17.81 0.99 7.97
N LEU A 267 -16.92 1.64 7.23
CA LEU A 267 -17.26 2.59 6.16
C LEU A 267 -17.72 1.91 4.86
N CYS A 268 -17.09 0.81 4.47
CA CYS A 268 -17.39 0.10 3.23
C CYS A 268 -18.53 -0.91 3.41
N PHE A 269 -18.60 -1.58 4.55
CA PHE A 269 -19.44 -2.74 4.79
C PHE A 269 -20.62 -2.43 5.70
N GLN A 270 -21.81 -2.59 5.13
CA GLN A 270 -22.99 -2.95 5.88
C GLN A 270 -23.22 -4.43 5.67
N LEU A 271 -23.15 -5.22 6.73
CA LEU A 271 -24.03 -6.38 6.78
C LEU A 271 -24.78 -6.35 8.10
N ASP A 272 -25.99 -5.82 8.02
CA ASP A 272 -27.01 -6.14 8.99
C ASP A 272 -27.40 -7.62 8.79
N TYR A 273 -26.53 -8.53 9.26
CA TYR A 273 -26.81 -9.97 9.30
C TYR A 273 -27.78 -10.34 10.44
N ARG A 274 -28.37 -9.34 11.10
CA ARG A 274 -29.21 -9.56 12.28
C ARG A 274 -30.58 -10.17 11.91
N ARG A 275 -30.99 -10.07 10.65
CA ARG A 275 -32.17 -10.76 10.06
C ARG A 275 -31.83 -11.36 8.70
N VAL A 276 -31.03 -12.42 8.66
CA VAL A 276 -31.09 -13.34 7.53
C VAL A 276 -31.99 -14.48 7.98
N GLU A 277 -33.26 -14.42 7.60
CA GLU A 277 -34.20 -15.51 7.81
C GLU A 277 -34.08 -16.47 6.64
N SER A 278 -33.76 -17.73 6.94
CA SER A 278 -33.85 -18.83 5.96
C SER A 278 -35.31 -19.26 5.91
N LEU A 279 -35.98 -18.97 4.81
CA LEU A 279 -37.35 -19.41 4.59
C LEU A 279 -37.31 -20.73 3.81
N GLN A 280 -38.02 -21.71 4.33
CA GLN A 280 -38.25 -22.98 3.66
C GLN A 280 -39.56 -22.86 2.89
N PHE A 281 -39.51 -23.11 1.59
CA PHE A 281 -40.69 -23.28 0.77
C PHE A 281 -40.77 -24.75 0.36
N GLU A 282 -41.93 -25.34 0.52
CA GLU A 282 -42.23 -26.70 0.09
C GLU A 282 -43.27 -26.60 -1.02
N ASP A 283 -43.00 -27.28 -2.13
CA ASP A 283 -43.93 -27.54 -3.22
C ASP A 283 -44.15 -29.06 -3.32
N ASP A 284 -45.13 -29.50 -4.11
CA ASP A 284 -45.59 -30.90 -4.18
C ASP A 284 -44.44 -31.91 -4.49
N ASP A 285 -43.39 -31.46 -5.19
CA ASP A 285 -42.26 -32.29 -5.60
C ASP A 285 -40.90 -31.91 -4.96
N TYR A 286 -40.74 -30.72 -4.36
CA TYR A 286 -39.42 -30.20 -3.95
C TYR A 286 -39.43 -29.27 -2.73
N TYR A 287 -38.32 -29.31 -1.98
CA TYR A 287 -37.98 -28.34 -0.95
C TYR A 287 -36.99 -27.29 -1.46
N TYR A 288 -37.33 -26.01 -1.35
CA TYR A 288 -36.46 -24.88 -1.67
C TYR A 288 -36.01 -24.16 -0.40
N TYR A 289 -34.69 -23.98 -0.26
CA TYR A 289 -34.10 -23.16 0.80
C TYR A 289 -33.74 -21.78 0.23
N VAL A 290 -34.51 -20.75 0.59
CA VAL A 290 -34.29 -19.39 0.08
C VAL A 290 -33.73 -18.50 1.19
N LYS A 291 -32.60 -17.86 0.90
CA LYS A 291 -31.96 -16.92 1.81
C LYS A 291 -32.50 -15.52 1.55
N ALA A 292 -33.37 -15.01 2.42
CA ALA A 292 -33.89 -13.66 2.30
C ALA A 292 -32.87 -12.64 2.83
N VAL A 293 -32.51 -11.67 1.99
CA VAL A 293 -31.66 -10.53 2.38
C VAL A 293 -32.55 -9.28 2.45
N PRO A 294 -32.71 -8.64 3.62
CA PRO A 294 -33.63 -7.52 3.77
C PRO A 294 -33.16 -6.32 2.93
N LYS A 295 -34.07 -5.77 2.11
CA LYS A 295 -33.83 -4.54 1.35
C LYS A 295 -33.88 -3.35 2.31
N ARG A 296 -32.99 -2.37 2.15
CA ARG A 296 -33.13 -1.08 2.84
C ARG A 296 -34.49 -0.48 2.44
N LYS A 297 -35.34 -0.16 3.42
CA LYS A 297 -36.50 0.71 3.17
C LYS A 297 -35.96 2.07 2.75
N ARG A 298 -35.96 2.35 1.45
CA ARG A 298 -36.10 3.73 0.99
C ARG A 298 -37.56 4.06 1.29
N GLU A 299 -37.83 4.97 2.22
CA GLU A 299 -39.16 5.57 2.29
C GLU A 299 -39.37 6.28 0.95
N ARG A 300 -40.01 5.59 0.02
CA ARG A 300 -40.57 6.23 -1.16
C ARG A 300 -41.84 6.91 -0.69
N THR A 301 -41.81 8.23 -0.60
CA THR A 301 -43.00 9.05 -0.48
C THR A 301 -43.94 8.72 -1.64
N VAL A 302 -45.23 8.56 -1.35
CA VAL A 302 -46.26 7.99 -2.23
C VAL A 302 -46.49 8.78 -3.55
N GLU A 303 -45.83 9.93 -3.73
CA GLU A 303 -46.00 10.80 -4.91
C GLU A 303 -45.31 10.30 -6.20
N GLU A 304 -44.35 9.35 -6.12
CA GLU A 304 -43.66 8.82 -7.31
C GLU A 304 -44.54 7.90 -8.19
N TRP A 305 -45.74 7.52 -7.76
CA TRP A 305 -46.64 6.64 -8.54
C TRP A 305 -47.52 7.37 -9.57
N LYS A 306 -47.47 8.71 -9.64
CA LYS A 306 -48.33 9.50 -10.53
C LYS A 306 -47.59 10.30 -11.61
N ARG A 307 -46.45 9.80 -12.09
CA ARG A 307 -45.87 10.24 -13.37
C ARG A 307 -45.51 9.06 -14.25
#